data_AF-A0A368F947-F1
#
_entry.id   AF-A0A368F947-F1
#
_cell.length_a   1.000
_cell.length_b   1.000
_cell.length_c   1.000
_cell.angle_alpha   90.00
_cell.angle_beta   90.00
_cell.angle_gamma   90.00
#
_symmetry.space_group_name_H-M   'P 1'
#
loop_
_entity.id
_entity.type
_entity.pdbx_description
1 polymer ?
#
loop_
_entity_poly.entity_id
_entity_poly.type
_entity_poly.pdbx_seq_one_letter_code
_entity_poly.pdbx_strand_id
1 'polypeptide(L)'
;MIALYHSSSLIQIVAADLSKQISRIQVPGEQSIYRFGWVGLEALFLQRTPLMVQFFSVHDEKTHYDLNTEFVQIGVEPDGVKLYSDTGMEFVGPISRDERAVLGVASASDGALLYEAAQWLNTNKSHQSYEYCMQIRDLSLAIDQCISTATSAWSPEIQKELLKAAHFGVAFSTGFEAARFVRVVRELRVLNEVRRKRIGMPITCYQLHELGESCLINRLIDIGAYGTAAEICKWLRRDEQEGIDRVLLEWVRRTINEAASLPNKSELNMEALDEKIAKKLLNYPHVSLADAAKRAIEAKLPKLARLLIKRETDDSKQVNVLLQLGDIQEALARAAAAQRPQLMHQVVRHLMKEQKRADYELAIRKIPLAQCLYQDLVREESDRGSNKMMLALLEQASDFERQTLFHLDAVESEMNPSERLNSLRRAKEAAKNLGDKGVEELLSDMAAFAPGQSERGEDHMTIRETVIEHADDAQKVAQFKHQAKLTDKQVWLWTIEGLAKKGKMEQLFDMAQKKSPVGYVPFIKACMKYNRQDECKKYFAKVHGYQELVAAYMAMGNFVSAAKIAFDRRDRDTLQHVFMKSHANKDAYAKVAQLIKSL
;
A
#
# COMPACT_ATOMS: atom_id res chain seq x y z
N MET A 1 -19.20 -51.74 -1.50
CA MET A 1 -19.41 -53.16 -1.86
C MET A 1 -18.06 -53.77 -2.17
N ILE A 2 -17.89 -55.07 -1.96
CA ILE A 2 -16.68 -55.81 -2.31
C ILE A 2 -17.09 -56.89 -3.30
N ALA A 3 -16.32 -57.05 -4.38
CA ALA A 3 -16.52 -58.12 -5.35
C ALA A 3 -15.35 -59.12 -5.25
N LEU A 4 -15.70 -60.39 -5.06
CA LEU A 4 -14.75 -61.49 -4.88
C LEU A 4 -14.89 -62.44 -6.06
N TYR A 5 -13.80 -62.68 -6.78
CA TYR A 5 -13.75 -63.71 -7.81
C TYR A 5 -13.21 -65.02 -7.24
N HIS A 6 -14.03 -66.07 -7.29
CA HIS A 6 -13.71 -67.41 -6.80
C HIS A 6 -13.10 -68.28 -7.91
N SER A 7 -12.29 -69.26 -7.52
CA SER A 7 -11.70 -70.25 -8.44
C SER A 7 -12.74 -71.10 -9.20
N SER A 8 -13.99 -71.13 -8.75
CA SER A 8 -15.12 -71.81 -9.41
C SER A 8 -15.77 -70.95 -10.51
N SER A 9 -15.04 -70.00 -11.11
CA SER A 9 -15.54 -69.02 -12.10
C SER A 9 -16.80 -68.27 -11.63
N LEU A 10 -16.78 -67.82 -10.36
CA LEU A 10 -17.92 -67.16 -9.74
C LEU A 10 -17.52 -65.79 -9.19
N ILE A 11 -18.29 -64.76 -9.53
CA ILE A 11 -18.19 -63.45 -8.88
C ILE A 11 -19.23 -63.38 -7.77
N GLN A 12 -18.79 -63.19 -6.54
CA GLN A 12 -19.66 -62.95 -5.38
C GLN A 12 -19.54 -61.49 -4.96
N ILE A 13 -20.67 -60.80 -4.90
CA ILE A 13 -20.74 -59.40 -4.48
C ILE A 13 -21.29 -59.37 -3.07
N VAL A 14 -20.55 -58.74 -2.16
CA VAL A 14 -20.87 -58.67 -0.74
C VAL A 14 -20.86 -57.21 -0.25
N ALA A 15 -21.56 -56.96 0.86
CA ALA A 15 -21.48 -55.70 1.57
C ALA A 15 -20.04 -55.44 2.06
N ALA A 16 -19.70 -54.17 2.31
CA ALA A 16 -18.32 -53.77 2.64
C ALA A 16 -17.82 -54.39 3.98
N ASP A 17 -18.75 -54.73 4.86
CA ASP A 17 -18.54 -55.41 6.14
C ASP A 17 -18.55 -56.95 6.02
N LEU A 18 -18.66 -57.49 4.80
CA LEU A 18 -18.78 -58.92 4.49
C LEU A 18 -20.00 -59.61 5.14
N SER A 19 -20.93 -58.86 5.73
CA SER A 19 -22.03 -59.44 6.52
C SER A 19 -23.15 -60.00 5.64
N LYS A 20 -23.34 -59.42 4.45
CA LYS A 20 -24.45 -59.73 3.55
C LYS A 20 -23.96 -59.95 2.13
N GLN A 21 -24.39 -61.05 1.54
CA GLN A 21 -24.27 -61.29 0.10
C GLN A 21 -25.35 -60.51 -0.66
N ILE A 22 -24.93 -59.78 -1.69
CA ILE A 22 -25.78 -58.91 -2.52
C ILE A 22 -26.19 -59.65 -3.79
N SER A 23 -25.23 -60.20 -4.55
CA SER A 23 -25.51 -60.94 -5.78
C SER A 23 -24.42 -61.97 -6.10
N ARG A 24 -24.76 -62.93 -6.96
CA ARG A 24 -23.87 -64.01 -7.38
C ARG A 24 -23.92 -64.17 -8.90
N ILE A 25 -22.81 -63.91 -9.57
CA ILE A 25 -22.74 -63.90 -11.02
C ILE A 25 -21.84 -65.05 -11.48
N GLN A 26 -22.39 -65.94 -12.30
CA GLN A 26 -21.63 -67.03 -12.90
C GLN A 26 -20.89 -66.50 -14.13
N VAL A 27 -19.55 -66.61 -14.13
CA VAL A 27 -18.73 -66.16 -15.26
C VAL A 27 -18.65 -67.30 -16.29
N PRO A 28 -19.06 -67.09 -17.55
CA PRO A 28 -19.12 -68.15 -18.54
C PRO A 28 -17.73 -68.50 -19.12
N GLY A 29 -16.99 -69.45 -18.55
CA GLY A 29 -15.71 -69.94 -19.11
C GLY A 29 -14.68 -70.37 -18.07
N GLU A 30 -13.65 -71.10 -18.52
CA GLU A 30 -12.60 -71.72 -17.65
C GLU A 30 -11.23 -71.04 -17.74
N GLN A 31 -11.13 -69.89 -18.42
CA GLN A 31 -9.85 -69.21 -18.65
C GLN A 31 -9.43 -68.29 -17.50
N SER A 32 -8.11 -68.10 -17.35
CA SER A 32 -7.51 -67.19 -16.36
C SER A 32 -7.89 -65.74 -16.61
N ILE A 33 -8.21 -64.98 -15.56
CA ILE A 33 -8.49 -63.54 -15.66
C ILE A 33 -7.17 -62.77 -15.79
N TYR A 34 -7.16 -61.80 -16.70
CA TYR A 34 -6.09 -60.83 -16.82
C TYR A 34 -6.27 -59.63 -15.86
N ARG A 35 -7.46 -59.01 -15.87
CA ARG A 35 -7.84 -57.93 -14.94
C ARG A 35 -9.31 -58.03 -14.53
N PHE A 36 -9.61 -57.54 -13.33
CA PHE A 36 -10.95 -57.49 -12.76
C PHE A 36 -11.12 -56.18 -11.98
N GLY A 37 -12.27 -55.54 -12.11
CA GLY A 37 -12.54 -54.30 -11.38
C GLY A 37 -13.97 -53.80 -11.53
N TRP A 38 -14.24 -52.69 -10.85
CA TRP A 38 -15.54 -52.03 -10.84
C TRP A 38 -15.71 -51.08 -12.03
N VAL A 39 -16.96 -50.94 -12.46
CA VAL A 39 -17.41 -49.96 -13.47
C VAL A 39 -18.49 -49.12 -12.79
N GLY A 40 -18.05 -48.06 -12.11
CA GLY A 40 -18.91 -47.35 -11.18
C GLY A 40 -19.38 -48.23 -10.01
N LEU A 41 -20.64 -48.08 -9.60
CA LEU A 41 -21.23 -48.84 -8.50
C LEU A 41 -22.17 -49.97 -8.96
N GLU A 42 -22.58 -49.97 -10.23
CA GLU A 42 -23.66 -50.82 -10.73
C GLU A 42 -23.17 -51.98 -11.63
N ALA A 43 -21.90 -51.97 -12.03
CA ALA A 43 -21.33 -52.99 -12.91
C ALA A 43 -19.88 -53.36 -12.56
N LEU A 44 -19.47 -54.53 -13.05
CA LEU A 44 -18.12 -55.07 -12.94
C LEU A 44 -17.57 -55.36 -14.34
N PHE A 45 -16.28 -55.18 -14.55
CA PHE A 45 -15.60 -55.63 -15.76
C PHE A 45 -14.65 -56.78 -15.45
N LEU A 46 -14.53 -57.69 -16.41
CA LEU A 46 -13.60 -58.82 -16.39
C LEU A 46 -12.91 -58.88 -17.75
N GLN A 47 -11.59 -58.73 -17.71
CA GLN A 47 -10.73 -58.81 -18.90
C GLN A 47 -10.10 -60.21 -18.93
N ARG A 48 -10.42 -60.98 -19.98
CA ARG A 48 -9.89 -62.36 -20.17
C ARG A 48 -8.60 -62.36 -20.97
N THR A 49 -8.59 -61.58 -22.04
CA THR A 49 -7.43 -61.37 -22.90
C THR A 49 -7.23 -59.87 -23.07
N PRO A 50 -6.07 -59.41 -23.59
CA PRO A 50 -5.87 -58.00 -23.92
C PRO A 50 -6.90 -57.42 -24.92
N LEU A 51 -7.71 -58.26 -25.56
CA LEU A 51 -8.65 -57.92 -26.63
C LEU A 51 -10.13 -58.16 -26.27
N MET A 52 -10.42 -58.82 -25.14
CA MET A 52 -11.79 -59.19 -24.77
C MET A 52 -12.10 -58.75 -23.34
N VAL A 53 -13.07 -57.84 -23.22
CA VAL A 53 -13.58 -57.31 -21.95
C VAL A 53 -15.06 -57.64 -21.84
N GLN A 54 -15.45 -58.25 -20.72
CA GLN A 54 -16.84 -58.56 -20.41
C GLN A 54 -17.34 -57.68 -19.27
N PHE A 55 -18.56 -57.20 -19.39
CA PHE A 55 -19.22 -56.36 -18.39
C PHE A 55 -20.39 -57.12 -17.77
N PHE A 56 -20.48 -57.10 -16.45
CA PHE A 56 -21.52 -57.79 -15.68
C PHE A 56 -22.30 -56.79 -14.82
N SER A 57 -23.62 -56.89 -14.84
CA SER A 57 -24.49 -56.09 -13.98
C SER A 57 -24.52 -56.64 -12.56
N VAL A 58 -24.46 -55.77 -11.56
CA VAL A 58 -24.58 -56.15 -10.14
C VAL A 58 -26.00 -56.62 -9.82
N HIS A 59 -27.00 -56.08 -10.52
CA HIS A 59 -28.43 -56.26 -10.24
C HIS A 59 -29.09 -57.35 -11.07
N ASP A 60 -28.45 -57.78 -12.16
CA ASP A 60 -28.98 -58.80 -13.06
C ASP A 60 -27.90 -59.84 -13.36
N GLU A 61 -28.07 -61.01 -12.77
CA GLU A 61 -27.08 -62.10 -12.79
C GLU A 61 -26.91 -62.75 -14.17
N LYS A 62 -27.83 -62.49 -15.12
CA LYS A 62 -27.83 -63.13 -16.44
C LYS A 62 -27.35 -62.20 -17.56
N THR A 63 -27.43 -60.89 -17.37
CA THR A 63 -26.98 -59.94 -18.39
C THR A 63 -25.48 -59.71 -18.30
N HIS A 64 -24.80 -60.08 -19.37
CA HIS A 64 -23.41 -59.74 -19.61
C HIS A 64 -23.29 -59.12 -21.00
N TYR A 65 -22.34 -58.19 -21.14
CA TYR A 65 -22.04 -57.55 -22.40
C TYR A 65 -20.57 -57.82 -22.74
N ASP A 66 -20.35 -58.43 -23.90
CA ASP A 66 -19.03 -58.77 -24.40
C ASP A 66 -18.56 -57.71 -25.39
N LEU A 67 -17.42 -57.10 -25.09
CA LEU A 67 -16.78 -56.11 -25.94
C LEU A 67 -15.45 -56.67 -26.46
N ASN A 68 -15.35 -56.79 -27.79
CA ASN A 68 -14.11 -57.11 -28.47
C ASN A 68 -13.44 -55.81 -28.94
N THR A 69 -12.20 -55.59 -28.52
CA THR A 69 -11.45 -54.34 -28.74
C THR A 69 -10.03 -54.61 -29.22
N GLU A 70 -9.40 -53.60 -29.84
CA GLU A 70 -7.96 -53.58 -30.11
C GLU A 70 -7.18 -53.28 -28.82
N PHE A 71 -5.95 -53.81 -28.64
CA PHE A 71 -5.18 -53.88 -27.38
C PHE A 71 -5.47 -52.78 -26.35
N VAL A 72 -5.93 -53.17 -25.15
CA VAL A 72 -6.48 -52.22 -24.17
C VAL A 72 -5.67 -52.13 -22.88
N GLN A 73 -5.10 -50.95 -22.63
CA GLN A 73 -4.83 -50.54 -21.26
C GLN A 73 -6.14 -50.03 -20.64
N ILE A 74 -6.55 -50.63 -19.53
CA ILE A 74 -7.76 -50.24 -18.80
C ILE A 74 -7.41 -49.31 -17.65
N GLY A 75 -8.02 -48.12 -17.62
CA GLY A 75 -8.02 -47.20 -16.48
C GLY A 75 -9.36 -47.26 -15.75
N VAL A 76 -9.35 -47.63 -14.48
CA VAL A 76 -10.56 -47.68 -13.64
C VAL A 76 -10.82 -46.32 -13.05
N GLU A 77 -12.04 -45.83 -13.21
CA GLU A 77 -12.51 -44.53 -12.76
C GLU A 77 -13.71 -44.73 -11.82
N PRO A 78 -14.04 -43.76 -10.95
CA PRO A 78 -15.11 -43.94 -9.97
C PRO A 78 -16.52 -44.05 -10.58
N ASP A 79 -16.70 -43.56 -11.81
CA ASP A 79 -17.96 -43.54 -12.54
C ASP A 79 -17.97 -44.43 -13.79
N GLY A 80 -16.89 -45.15 -14.06
CA GLY A 80 -16.78 -46.01 -15.24
C GLY A 80 -15.36 -46.48 -15.51
N VAL A 81 -15.08 -46.84 -16.76
CA VAL A 81 -13.80 -47.39 -17.18
C VAL A 81 -13.38 -46.76 -18.50
N LYS A 82 -12.11 -46.35 -18.57
CA LYS A 82 -11.47 -45.84 -19.78
C LYS A 82 -10.68 -46.96 -20.45
N LEU A 83 -11.01 -47.23 -21.70
CA LEU A 83 -10.35 -48.19 -22.57
C LEU A 83 -9.44 -47.41 -23.51
N TYR A 84 -8.12 -47.56 -23.36
CA TYR A 84 -7.13 -46.89 -24.20
C TYR A 84 -6.65 -47.85 -25.29
N SER A 85 -6.80 -47.43 -26.55
CA SER A 85 -6.19 -48.05 -27.73
C SER A 85 -5.05 -47.19 -28.28
N ASP A 86 -4.32 -47.69 -29.27
CA ASP A 86 -3.26 -46.93 -29.93
C ASP A 86 -3.78 -45.67 -30.66
N THR A 87 -5.08 -45.66 -31.00
CA THR A 87 -5.70 -44.61 -31.83
C THR A 87 -6.74 -43.76 -31.09
N GLY A 88 -7.17 -44.17 -29.90
CA GLY A 88 -8.26 -43.50 -29.21
C GLY A 88 -8.48 -43.95 -27.77
N MET A 89 -9.50 -43.35 -27.16
CA MET A 89 -9.98 -43.69 -25.84
C MET A 89 -11.50 -43.81 -25.89
N GLU A 90 -12.01 -44.94 -25.40
CA GLU A 90 -13.45 -45.18 -25.24
C GLU A 90 -13.81 -45.23 -23.75
N PHE A 91 -14.86 -44.52 -23.37
CA PHE A 91 -15.35 -44.52 -21.99
C PHE A 91 -16.59 -45.41 -21.89
N VAL A 92 -16.55 -46.39 -20.98
CA VAL A 92 -17.66 -47.29 -20.68
C VAL A 92 -18.12 -47.03 -19.24
N GLY A 93 -19.36 -46.59 -19.09
CA GLY A 93 -19.97 -46.33 -17.78
C GLY A 93 -21.37 -46.95 -17.68
N PRO A 94 -21.90 -47.11 -16.45
CA PRO A 94 -23.27 -47.54 -16.25
C PRO A 94 -24.24 -46.45 -16.70
N ILE A 95 -25.36 -46.85 -17.31
CA ILE A 95 -26.42 -45.93 -17.71
C ILE A 95 -27.16 -45.43 -16.47
N SER A 96 -27.16 -44.12 -16.25
CA SER A 96 -27.82 -43.51 -15.10
C SER A 96 -29.34 -43.71 -15.14
N ARG A 97 -30.00 -43.61 -13.98
CA ARG A 97 -31.47 -43.71 -13.89
C ARG A 97 -32.16 -42.63 -14.70
N ASP A 98 -31.63 -41.41 -14.69
CA ASP A 98 -32.20 -40.27 -15.41
C ASP A 98 -32.02 -40.44 -16.92
N GLU A 99 -30.86 -40.92 -17.36
CA GLU A 99 -30.60 -41.20 -18.77
C GLU A 99 -31.53 -42.30 -19.30
N ARG A 100 -31.75 -43.37 -18.52
CA ARG A 100 -32.73 -44.41 -18.84
C ARG A 100 -34.16 -43.86 -18.84
N ALA A 101 -34.47 -42.93 -17.94
CA ALA A 101 -35.80 -42.31 -17.90
C ALA A 101 -36.06 -41.45 -19.14
N VAL A 102 -35.10 -40.63 -19.58
CA VAL A 102 -35.31 -39.69 -20.70
C VAL A 102 -35.08 -40.31 -22.07
N LEU A 103 -33.99 -41.07 -22.24
CA LEU A 103 -33.56 -41.64 -23.53
C LEU A 103 -33.85 -43.15 -23.65
N GLY A 104 -34.48 -43.75 -22.66
CA GLY A 104 -34.85 -45.16 -22.68
C GLY A 104 -35.88 -45.50 -23.76
N VAL A 105 -35.74 -46.70 -24.33
CA VAL A 105 -36.66 -47.19 -25.37
C VAL A 105 -38.07 -47.32 -24.78
N ALA A 106 -39.06 -46.68 -25.42
CA ALA A 106 -40.46 -46.66 -24.99
C ALA A 106 -40.66 -46.18 -23.54
N SER A 107 -39.80 -45.27 -23.06
CA SER A 107 -39.95 -44.68 -21.74
C SER A 107 -41.14 -43.71 -21.71
N ALA A 108 -42.10 -43.98 -20.83
CA ALA A 108 -43.24 -43.10 -20.55
C ALA A 108 -42.97 -42.18 -19.34
N SER A 109 -41.70 -41.88 -19.05
CA SER A 109 -41.34 -41.00 -17.94
C SER A 109 -41.65 -39.53 -18.26
N ASP A 110 -41.86 -38.73 -17.22
CA ASP A 110 -42.11 -37.28 -17.36
C ASP A 110 -40.95 -36.57 -18.13
N GLY A 111 -39.70 -36.98 -17.91
CA GLY A 111 -38.54 -36.46 -18.64
C GLY A 111 -38.49 -36.87 -20.13
N ALA A 112 -38.92 -38.09 -20.47
CA ALA A 112 -39.01 -38.52 -21.86
C ALA A 112 -40.11 -37.74 -22.61
N LEU A 113 -41.28 -37.57 -21.99
CA LEU A 113 -42.38 -36.77 -22.55
C LEU A 113 -41.95 -35.32 -22.79
N LEU A 114 -41.19 -34.72 -21.87
CA LEU A 114 -40.67 -33.36 -22.05
C LEU A 114 -39.66 -33.27 -23.21
N TYR A 115 -38.77 -34.26 -23.32
CA TYR A 115 -37.80 -34.34 -24.41
C TYR A 115 -38.49 -34.49 -25.78
N GLU A 116 -39.47 -35.37 -25.89
CA GLU A 116 -40.29 -35.55 -27.10
C GLU A 116 -41.11 -34.29 -27.42
N ALA A 117 -41.72 -33.65 -26.42
CA ALA A 117 -42.47 -32.41 -26.60
C ALA A 117 -41.60 -31.31 -27.22
N ALA A 118 -40.34 -31.21 -26.79
CA ALA A 118 -39.39 -30.25 -27.32
C ALA A 118 -38.91 -30.60 -28.75
N GLN A 119 -38.78 -31.89 -29.08
CA GLN A 119 -38.51 -32.32 -30.45
C GLN A 119 -39.66 -31.97 -31.39
N TRP A 120 -40.91 -32.21 -30.98
CA TRP A 120 -42.10 -31.84 -31.77
C TRP A 120 -42.16 -30.33 -32.05
N LEU A 121 -41.79 -29.51 -31.07
CA LEU A 121 -41.68 -28.06 -31.25
C LEU A 121 -40.64 -27.69 -32.31
N ASN A 122 -39.46 -28.32 -32.29
CA ASN A 122 -38.41 -28.10 -33.29
C ASN A 122 -38.86 -28.47 -34.72
N THR A 123 -39.83 -29.38 -34.86
CA THR A 123 -40.44 -29.77 -36.15
C THR A 123 -41.65 -28.92 -36.56
N ASN A 124 -41.89 -27.77 -35.92
CA ASN A 124 -43.04 -26.88 -36.13
C ASN A 124 -44.42 -27.51 -35.87
N LYS A 125 -44.50 -28.55 -35.02
CA LYS A 125 -45.76 -29.20 -34.63
C LYS A 125 -46.18 -28.79 -33.22
N SER A 126 -46.53 -27.52 -33.05
CA SER A 126 -46.81 -26.93 -31.73
C SER A 126 -47.99 -27.56 -30.99
N HIS A 127 -49.01 -28.06 -31.71
CA HIS A 127 -50.16 -28.72 -31.08
C HIS A 127 -49.76 -30.02 -30.38
N GLN A 128 -48.94 -30.84 -31.05
CA GLN A 128 -48.45 -32.10 -30.50
C GLN A 128 -47.49 -31.84 -29.32
N SER A 129 -46.63 -30.83 -29.41
CA SER A 129 -45.79 -30.40 -28.30
C SER A 129 -46.60 -30.06 -27.04
N TYR A 130 -47.72 -29.33 -27.20
CA TYR A 130 -48.60 -28.98 -26.08
C TYR A 130 -49.31 -30.20 -25.49
N GLU A 131 -49.79 -31.14 -26.31
CA GLU A 131 -50.41 -32.38 -25.84
C GLU A 131 -49.47 -33.21 -24.95
N TYR A 132 -48.22 -33.37 -25.36
CA TYR A 132 -47.21 -34.09 -24.57
C TYR A 132 -46.86 -33.33 -23.28
N CYS A 133 -46.75 -32.00 -23.33
CA CYS A 133 -46.52 -31.19 -22.15
C CYS A 133 -47.64 -31.34 -21.10
N MET A 134 -48.90 -31.40 -21.55
CA MET A 134 -50.07 -31.58 -20.67
C MET A 134 -50.14 -32.97 -20.02
N GLN A 135 -49.42 -33.96 -20.54
CA GLN A 135 -49.36 -35.31 -19.95
C GLN A 135 -48.32 -35.41 -18.82
N ILE A 136 -47.43 -34.43 -18.69
CA ILE A 136 -46.38 -34.40 -17.67
C ILE A 136 -47.01 -34.15 -16.30
N ARG A 137 -46.70 -35.02 -15.34
CA ARG A 137 -47.22 -34.90 -13.97
C ARG A 137 -46.34 -33.99 -13.12
N ASP A 138 -45.04 -34.25 -13.11
CA ASP A 138 -44.04 -33.46 -12.39
C ASP A 138 -43.07 -32.81 -13.37
N LEU A 139 -43.36 -31.56 -13.70
CA LEU A 139 -42.55 -30.77 -14.63
C LEU A 139 -41.17 -30.44 -14.03
N SER A 140 -41.06 -30.24 -12.73
CA SER A 140 -39.78 -29.95 -12.08
C SER A 140 -38.85 -31.17 -12.15
N LEU A 141 -39.38 -32.36 -11.88
CA LEU A 141 -38.66 -33.63 -12.07
C LEU A 141 -38.23 -33.81 -13.53
N ALA A 142 -39.13 -33.57 -14.49
CA ALA A 142 -38.84 -33.71 -15.92
C ALA A 142 -37.68 -32.81 -16.36
N ILE A 143 -37.69 -31.54 -15.94
CA ILE A 143 -36.62 -30.59 -16.23
C ILE A 143 -35.30 -31.07 -15.63
N ASP A 144 -35.31 -31.52 -14.38
CA ASP A 144 -34.11 -32.01 -13.68
C ASP A 144 -33.54 -33.29 -14.31
N GLN A 145 -34.41 -34.19 -14.78
CA GLN A 145 -34.01 -35.39 -15.52
C GLN A 145 -33.36 -35.03 -16.85
N CYS A 146 -33.92 -34.08 -17.61
CA CYS A 146 -33.30 -33.60 -18.85
C CYS A 146 -31.93 -32.95 -18.59
N ILE A 147 -31.80 -32.13 -17.54
CA ILE A 147 -30.53 -31.48 -17.16
C ILE A 147 -29.49 -32.53 -16.74
N SER A 148 -29.87 -33.51 -15.92
CA SER A 148 -28.97 -34.56 -15.42
C SER A 148 -28.59 -35.58 -16.50
N THR A 149 -29.48 -35.82 -17.47
CA THR A 149 -29.16 -36.61 -18.66
C THR A 149 -28.17 -35.86 -19.55
N ALA A 150 -28.31 -34.54 -19.68
CA ALA A 150 -27.38 -33.73 -20.48
C ALA A 150 -25.94 -33.77 -19.92
N THR A 151 -25.74 -33.86 -18.60
CA THR A 151 -24.39 -33.97 -18.01
C THR A 151 -23.71 -35.31 -18.29
N SER A 152 -24.49 -36.37 -18.50
CA SER A 152 -24.00 -37.71 -18.81
C SER A 152 -23.70 -37.88 -20.31
N ALA A 153 -24.40 -37.15 -21.18
CA ALA A 153 -24.22 -37.21 -22.62
C ALA A 153 -22.83 -36.71 -23.07
N TRP A 154 -22.23 -37.39 -24.05
CA TRP A 154 -20.93 -37.00 -24.63
C TRP A 154 -21.07 -36.19 -25.94
N SER A 155 -22.17 -36.37 -26.69
CA SER A 155 -22.43 -35.64 -27.94
C SER A 155 -22.95 -34.22 -27.66
N PRO A 156 -22.31 -33.17 -28.23
CA PRO A 156 -22.78 -31.79 -28.10
C PRO A 156 -24.18 -31.57 -28.71
N GLU A 157 -24.56 -32.34 -29.71
CA GLU A 157 -25.88 -32.27 -30.36
C GLU A 157 -26.97 -32.71 -29.37
N ILE A 158 -26.81 -33.90 -28.77
CA ILE A 158 -27.76 -34.45 -27.79
C ILE A 158 -27.83 -33.55 -26.54
N GLN A 159 -26.68 -33.07 -26.04
CA GLN A 159 -26.65 -32.13 -24.92
C GLN A 159 -27.48 -30.87 -25.21
N LYS A 160 -27.36 -30.30 -26.42
CA LYS A 160 -28.13 -29.10 -26.81
C LYS A 160 -29.63 -29.39 -26.87
N GLU A 161 -30.03 -30.55 -27.39
CA GLU A 161 -31.44 -30.93 -27.46
C GLU A 161 -32.04 -31.12 -26.07
N LEU A 162 -31.34 -31.81 -25.17
CA LEU A 162 -31.77 -32.00 -23.78
C LEU A 162 -31.86 -30.67 -23.01
N LEU A 163 -30.90 -29.77 -23.21
CA LEU A 163 -30.93 -28.43 -22.59
C LEU A 163 -32.07 -27.57 -23.17
N LYS A 164 -32.39 -27.70 -24.46
CA LYS A 164 -33.56 -27.04 -25.06
C LYS A 164 -34.86 -27.59 -24.49
N ALA A 165 -34.95 -28.91 -24.27
CA ALA A 165 -36.11 -29.54 -23.65
C ALA A 165 -36.30 -29.06 -22.21
N ALA A 166 -35.22 -29.03 -21.42
CA ALA A 166 -35.24 -28.45 -20.09
C ALA A 166 -35.69 -26.98 -20.12
N HIS A 167 -35.12 -26.16 -21.00
CA HIS A 167 -35.50 -24.74 -21.14
C HIS A 167 -36.97 -24.55 -21.56
N PHE A 168 -37.47 -25.41 -22.44
CA PHE A 168 -38.89 -25.44 -22.83
C PHE A 168 -39.77 -25.73 -21.62
N GLY A 169 -39.41 -26.71 -20.79
CA GLY A 169 -40.13 -27.02 -19.56
C GLY A 169 -40.15 -25.85 -18.56
N VAL A 170 -39.05 -25.10 -18.46
CA VAL A 170 -38.99 -23.91 -17.58
C VAL A 170 -40.08 -22.89 -17.91
N ALA A 171 -40.50 -22.75 -19.17
CA ALA A 171 -41.57 -21.82 -19.57
C ALA A 171 -42.94 -22.15 -18.93
N PHE A 172 -43.15 -23.40 -18.51
CA PHE A 172 -44.39 -23.88 -17.90
C PHE A 172 -44.27 -24.05 -16.37
N SER A 173 -43.08 -23.84 -15.79
CA SER A 173 -42.83 -23.99 -14.35
C SER A 173 -42.79 -22.64 -13.63
N THR A 174 -43.38 -22.57 -12.43
CA THR A 174 -43.46 -21.34 -11.62
C THR A 174 -42.40 -21.26 -10.51
N GLY A 175 -41.48 -22.22 -10.40
CA GLY A 175 -40.51 -22.33 -9.29
C GLY A 175 -39.13 -22.85 -9.64
N PHE A 176 -38.69 -22.75 -10.90
CA PHE A 176 -37.42 -23.33 -11.33
C PHE A 176 -36.18 -22.53 -10.89
N GLU A 177 -35.17 -23.23 -10.38
CA GLU A 177 -33.89 -22.64 -9.98
C GLU A 177 -32.96 -22.43 -11.19
N ALA A 178 -33.00 -21.22 -11.78
CA ALA A 178 -32.16 -20.85 -12.93
C ALA A 178 -30.64 -20.99 -12.67
N ALA A 179 -30.21 -20.91 -11.41
CA ALA A 179 -28.78 -21.00 -11.03
C ALA A 179 -28.17 -22.36 -11.39
N ARG A 180 -28.88 -23.46 -11.11
CA ARG A 180 -28.44 -24.83 -11.45
C ARG A 180 -28.30 -25.02 -12.96
N PHE A 181 -29.29 -24.57 -13.73
CA PHE A 181 -29.25 -24.66 -15.19
C PHE A 181 -28.05 -23.92 -15.78
N VAL A 182 -27.82 -22.66 -15.36
CA VAL A 182 -26.69 -21.86 -15.83
C VAL A 182 -25.35 -22.50 -15.46
N ARG A 183 -25.23 -23.09 -14.26
CA ARG A 183 -24.04 -23.82 -13.83
C ARG A 183 -23.76 -25.02 -14.74
N VAL A 184 -24.76 -25.86 -15.01
CA VAL A 184 -24.61 -27.04 -15.87
C VAL A 184 -24.22 -26.65 -17.29
N VAL A 185 -24.79 -25.58 -17.86
CA VAL A 185 -24.40 -25.10 -19.20
C VAL A 185 -22.92 -24.68 -19.23
N ARG A 186 -22.42 -24.03 -18.17
CA ARG A 186 -21.00 -23.66 -18.07
C ARG A 186 -20.11 -24.90 -17.96
N GLU A 187 -20.47 -25.85 -17.11
CA GLU A 187 -19.73 -27.11 -16.93
C GLU A 187 -19.67 -27.92 -18.23
N LEU A 188 -20.79 -28.06 -18.94
CA LEU A 188 -20.85 -28.74 -20.24
C LEU A 188 -19.99 -28.04 -21.29
N ARG A 189 -19.98 -26.70 -21.31
CA ARG A 189 -19.10 -25.94 -22.20
C ARG A 189 -17.63 -26.23 -21.93
N VAL A 190 -17.23 -26.27 -20.66
CA VAL A 190 -15.86 -26.63 -20.23
C VAL A 190 -15.53 -28.06 -20.65
N LEU A 191 -16.39 -29.02 -20.33
CA LEU A 191 -16.22 -30.43 -20.65
C LEU A 191 -16.02 -30.65 -22.15
N ASN A 192 -16.87 -30.03 -22.98
CA ASN A 192 -16.77 -30.16 -24.43
C ASN A 192 -15.47 -29.58 -24.98
N GLU A 193 -14.93 -28.52 -24.38
CA GLU A 193 -13.66 -27.92 -24.81
C GLU A 193 -12.48 -28.81 -24.45
N VAL A 194 -12.42 -29.33 -23.22
CA VAL A 194 -11.31 -30.17 -22.75
C VAL A 194 -11.31 -31.56 -23.40
N ARG A 195 -12.49 -32.05 -23.81
CA ARG A 195 -12.65 -33.30 -24.57
C ARG A 195 -12.18 -33.20 -26.03
N ARG A 196 -11.98 -31.99 -26.59
CA ARG A 196 -11.50 -31.86 -27.97
C ARG A 196 -10.14 -32.55 -28.13
N LYS A 197 -9.93 -33.18 -29.28
CA LYS A 197 -8.69 -33.90 -29.61
C LYS A 197 -7.41 -33.07 -29.40
N ARG A 198 -7.48 -31.75 -29.56
CA ARG A 198 -6.35 -30.83 -29.32
C ARG A 198 -5.91 -30.79 -27.86
N ILE A 199 -6.85 -30.85 -26.91
CA ILE A 199 -6.57 -30.80 -25.47
C ILE A 199 -6.38 -32.23 -24.94
N GLY A 200 -7.23 -33.16 -25.38
CA GLY A 200 -7.07 -34.59 -25.08
C GLY A 200 -7.34 -34.95 -23.63
N MET A 201 -8.24 -34.24 -22.95
CA MET A 201 -8.65 -34.53 -21.56
C MET A 201 -10.09 -35.06 -21.51
N PRO A 202 -10.29 -36.36 -21.79
CA PRO A 202 -11.62 -36.95 -21.79
C PRO A 202 -12.08 -37.27 -20.36
N ILE A 203 -12.67 -36.28 -19.71
CA ILE A 203 -13.24 -36.39 -18.36
C ILE A 203 -14.76 -36.33 -18.39
N THR A 204 -15.39 -37.01 -17.43
CA THR A 204 -16.84 -36.95 -17.20
C THR A 204 -17.20 -35.75 -16.32
N CYS A 205 -18.51 -35.47 -16.20
CA CYS A 205 -18.98 -34.43 -15.27
C CYS A 205 -18.65 -34.77 -13.82
N TYR A 206 -18.80 -36.05 -13.43
CA TYR A 206 -18.44 -36.53 -12.09
C TYR A 206 -16.95 -36.32 -11.79
N GLN A 207 -16.07 -36.73 -12.71
CA GLN A 207 -14.63 -36.54 -12.58
C GLN A 207 -14.24 -35.06 -12.55
N LEU A 208 -14.96 -34.18 -13.26
CA LEU A 208 -14.73 -32.74 -13.18
C LEU A 208 -15.05 -32.20 -11.78
N HIS A 209 -16.14 -32.65 -11.16
CA HIS A 209 -16.52 -32.24 -9.80
C HIS A 209 -15.52 -32.76 -8.76
N GLU A 210 -15.03 -33.99 -8.89
CA GLU A 210 -14.00 -34.54 -7.99
C GLU A 210 -12.64 -33.86 -8.17
N LEU A 211 -12.24 -33.63 -9.42
CA LEU A 211 -10.99 -32.93 -9.74
C LEU A 211 -11.00 -31.49 -9.21
N GLY A 212 -12.14 -30.84 -9.36
CA GLY A 212 -12.32 -29.42 -9.07
C GLY A 212 -11.77 -28.51 -10.17
N GLU A 213 -12.40 -27.35 -10.31
CA GLU A 213 -12.08 -26.36 -11.35
C GLU A 213 -10.62 -25.87 -11.29
N SER A 214 -10.08 -25.67 -10.09
CA SER A 214 -8.71 -25.17 -9.88
C SER A 214 -7.66 -26.16 -10.41
N CYS A 215 -7.87 -27.46 -10.16
CA CYS A 215 -6.97 -28.51 -10.62
C CYS A 215 -7.08 -28.72 -12.14
N LEU A 216 -8.28 -28.56 -12.71
CA LEU A 216 -8.44 -28.56 -14.17
C LEU A 216 -7.62 -27.45 -14.81
N ILE A 217 -7.70 -26.23 -14.27
CA ILE A 217 -6.92 -25.08 -14.76
C ILE A 217 -5.42 -25.35 -14.65
N ASN A 218 -4.95 -25.93 -13.53
CA ASN A 218 -3.54 -26.32 -13.37
C ASN A 218 -3.09 -27.28 -14.46
N ARG A 219 -3.86 -28.35 -14.72
CA ARG A 219 -3.54 -29.32 -15.78
C ARG A 219 -3.47 -28.65 -17.16
N LEU A 220 -4.36 -27.70 -17.45
CA LEU A 220 -4.33 -26.94 -18.70
C LEU A 220 -3.09 -26.04 -18.81
N ILE A 221 -2.67 -25.43 -17.70
CA ILE A 221 -1.43 -24.65 -17.61
C ILE A 221 -0.21 -25.55 -17.88
N ASP A 222 -0.17 -26.75 -17.29
CA ASP A 222 0.93 -27.70 -17.43
C ASP A 222 1.09 -28.15 -18.90
N ILE A 223 -0.02 -28.43 -19.57
CA ILE A 223 -0.08 -28.78 -21.01
C ILE A 223 0.29 -27.57 -21.91
N GLY A 224 0.29 -26.35 -21.36
CA GLY A 224 0.58 -25.11 -22.10
C GLY A 224 -0.63 -24.56 -22.87
N ALA A 225 -1.85 -25.03 -22.55
CA ALA A 225 -3.10 -24.60 -23.16
C ALA A 225 -3.66 -23.31 -22.52
N TYR A 226 -2.82 -22.27 -22.42
CA TYR A 226 -3.14 -21.02 -21.71
C TYR A 226 -4.37 -20.29 -22.23
N GLY A 227 -4.58 -20.27 -23.56
CA GLY A 227 -5.75 -19.61 -24.16
C GLY A 227 -7.06 -20.26 -23.72
N THR A 228 -7.11 -21.60 -23.80
CA THR A 228 -8.26 -22.39 -23.34
C THR A 228 -8.48 -22.25 -21.84
N ALA A 229 -7.41 -22.26 -21.04
CA ALA A 229 -7.50 -22.05 -19.59
C ALA A 229 -8.11 -20.67 -19.25
N ALA A 230 -7.70 -19.60 -19.95
CA ALA A 230 -8.25 -18.27 -19.75
C ALA A 230 -9.73 -18.17 -20.17
N GLU A 231 -10.14 -18.82 -21.26
CA GLU A 231 -11.54 -18.88 -21.68
C GLU A 231 -12.40 -19.64 -20.66
N ILE A 232 -11.91 -20.77 -20.15
CA ILE A 232 -12.60 -21.56 -19.12
C ILE A 232 -12.79 -20.73 -17.83
N CYS A 233 -11.76 -19.97 -17.40
CA CYS A 233 -11.88 -19.06 -16.25
C CYS A 233 -13.00 -18.02 -16.47
N LYS A 234 -13.12 -17.46 -17.69
CA LYS A 234 -14.19 -16.52 -18.04
C LYS A 234 -15.57 -17.18 -18.00
N TRP A 235 -15.70 -18.42 -18.48
CA TRP A 235 -17.00 -19.12 -18.50
C TRP A 235 -17.46 -19.49 -17.09
N LEU A 236 -16.55 -19.92 -16.23
CA LEU A 236 -16.84 -20.28 -14.83
C LEU A 236 -17.10 -19.05 -13.95
N ARG A 237 -16.74 -17.84 -14.41
CA ARG A 237 -16.82 -16.57 -13.65
C ARG A 237 -16.03 -16.61 -12.35
N ARG A 238 -14.79 -17.10 -12.42
CA ARG A 238 -13.86 -17.02 -11.29
C ARG A 238 -13.38 -15.60 -11.08
N ASP A 239 -12.92 -15.32 -9.86
CA ASP A 239 -12.23 -14.08 -9.55
C ASP A 239 -11.01 -13.89 -10.46
N GLU A 240 -10.78 -12.64 -10.88
CA GLU A 240 -9.77 -12.30 -11.89
C GLU A 240 -8.36 -12.71 -11.45
N GLN A 241 -8.05 -12.53 -10.15
CA GLN A 241 -6.76 -12.85 -9.54
C GLN A 241 -6.45 -14.35 -9.54
N GLU A 242 -7.43 -15.19 -9.15
CA GLU A 242 -7.24 -16.65 -9.08
C GLU A 242 -7.41 -17.34 -10.45
N GLY A 243 -8.13 -16.68 -11.37
CA GLY A 243 -8.41 -17.20 -12.70
C GLY A 243 -7.41 -16.71 -13.73
N ILE A 244 -7.76 -15.62 -14.41
CA ILE A 244 -7.07 -15.16 -15.63
C ILE A 244 -5.66 -14.67 -15.31
N ASP A 245 -5.49 -13.90 -14.24
CA ASP A 245 -4.20 -13.30 -13.89
C ASP A 245 -3.17 -14.38 -13.59
N ARG A 246 -3.57 -15.42 -12.86
CA ARG A 246 -2.74 -16.58 -12.58
C ARG A 246 -2.31 -17.31 -13.86
N VAL A 247 -3.24 -17.58 -14.78
CA VAL A 247 -2.94 -18.25 -16.06
C VAL A 247 -1.95 -17.42 -16.87
N LEU A 248 -2.13 -16.10 -16.90
CA LEU A 248 -1.24 -15.18 -17.61
C LEU A 248 0.15 -15.10 -16.98
N LEU A 249 0.25 -15.04 -15.65
CA LEU A 249 1.53 -15.02 -14.94
C LEU A 249 2.34 -16.30 -15.16
N GLU A 250 1.68 -17.47 -15.15
CA GLU A 250 2.36 -18.74 -15.47
C GLU A 250 2.76 -18.83 -16.94
N TRP A 251 1.95 -18.29 -17.86
CA TRP A 251 2.34 -18.15 -19.26
C TRP A 251 3.59 -17.28 -19.42
N VAL A 252 3.63 -16.12 -18.75
CA VAL A 252 4.79 -15.21 -18.76
C VAL A 252 6.01 -15.92 -18.20
N ARG A 253 5.87 -16.58 -17.04
CA ARG A 253 6.95 -17.33 -16.39
C ARG A 253 7.53 -18.39 -17.32
N ARG A 254 6.69 -19.21 -17.96
CA ARG A 254 7.13 -20.24 -18.91
C ARG A 254 7.83 -19.61 -20.11
N THR A 255 7.26 -18.55 -20.69
CA THR A 255 7.85 -17.86 -21.85
C THR A 255 9.23 -17.27 -21.52
N ILE A 256 9.40 -16.67 -20.33
CA ILE A 256 10.68 -16.13 -19.86
C ILE A 256 11.69 -17.26 -19.61
N ASN A 257 11.26 -18.36 -18.99
CA ASN A 257 12.14 -19.51 -18.72
C ASN A 257 12.60 -20.23 -19.99
N GLU A 258 11.71 -20.37 -20.98
CA GLU A 258 12.06 -20.88 -22.31
C GLU A 258 13.10 -19.99 -22.98
N ALA A 259 12.92 -18.66 -22.93
CA ALA A 259 13.91 -17.71 -23.42
C ALA A 259 15.25 -17.79 -22.65
N ALA A 260 15.21 -17.99 -21.33
CA ALA A 260 16.40 -18.10 -20.49
C ALA A 260 17.19 -19.41 -20.69
N SER A 261 16.51 -20.47 -21.15
CA SER A 261 17.08 -21.80 -21.36
C SER A 261 17.78 -21.96 -22.72
N LEU A 262 17.57 -21.03 -23.66
CA LEU A 262 18.24 -21.06 -24.96
C LEU A 262 19.75 -20.78 -24.81
N PRO A 263 20.61 -21.52 -25.56
CA PRO A 263 22.07 -21.41 -25.43
C PRO A 263 22.62 -20.05 -25.90
N ASN A 264 21.98 -19.42 -26.90
CA ASN A 264 22.42 -18.14 -27.47
C ASN A 264 21.75 -16.93 -26.78
N LYS A 265 22.11 -16.66 -25.52
CA LYS A 265 21.56 -15.51 -24.75
C LYS A 265 21.84 -14.14 -25.37
N SER A 266 22.88 -14.02 -26.19
CA SER A 266 23.32 -12.78 -26.83
C SER A 266 22.55 -12.40 -28.09
N GLU A 267 21.92 -13.36 -28.78
CA GLU A 267 21.15 -13.15 -30.01
C GLU A 267 19.65 -13.04 -29.77
N LEU A 268 19.20 -13.29 -28.54
CA LEU A 268 17.80 -13.13 -28.16
C LEU A 268 17.40 -11.66 -28.22
N ASN A 269 16.49 -11.34 -29.13
CA ASN A 269 15.90 -10.02 -29.24
C ASN A 269 14.96 -9.79 -28.04
N MET A 270 15.50 -9.20 -26.97
CA MET A 270 14.77 -8.94 -25.73
C MET A 270 13.63 -7.93 -25.92
N GLU A 271 13.75 -7.02 -26.91
CA GLU A 271 12.71 -6.05 -27.24
C GLU A 271 11.50 -6.72 -27.88
N ALA A 272 11.72 -7.69 -28.77
CA ALA A 272 10.64 -8.47 -29.36
C ALA A 272 9.89 -9.31 -28.31
N LEU A 273 10.61 -9.85 -27.32
CA LEU A 273 10.01 -10.61 -26.23
C LEU A 273 9.20 -9.72 -25.28
N ASP A 274 9.74 -8.56 -24.93
CA ASP A 274 9.07 -7.51 -24.18
C ASP A 274 7.78 -7.03 -24.89
N GLU A 275 7.84 -6.75 -26.20
CA GLU A 275 6.66 -6.37 -26.99
C GLU A 275 5.59 -7.48 -27.02
N LYS A 276 6.01 -8.75 -27.18
CA LYS A 276 5.09 -9.91 -27.15
C LYS A 276 4.38 -10.04 -25.80
N ILE A 277 5.10 -9.86 -24.69
CA ILE A 277 4.55 -9.92 -23.34
C ILE A 277 3.63 -8.71 -23.10
N ALA A 278 4.11 -7.51 -23.37
CA ALA A 278 3.38 -6.26 -23.17
C ALA A 278 2.08 -6.22 -23.99
N LYS A 279 2.11 -6.59 -25.27
CA LYS A 279 0.91 -6.61 -26.13
C LYS A 279 -0.19 -7.52 -25.59
N LYS A 280 0.16 -8.61 -24.89
CA LYS A 280 -0.82 -9.47 -24.25
C LYS A 280 -1.27 -8.91 -22.90
N LEU A 281 -0.34 -8.48 -22.05
CA LEU A 281 -0.64 -8.00 -20.70
C LEU A 281 -1.41 -6.67 -20.69
N LEU A 282 -1.18 -5.78 -21.68
CA LEU A 282 -1.92 -4.51 -21.80
C LEU A 282 -3.43 -4.71 -22.01
N ASN A 283 -3.86 -5.86 -22.53
CA ASN A 283 -5.28 -6.19 -22.64
C ASN A 283 -5.91 -6.57 -21.27
N TYR A 284 -5.10 -6.72 -20.22
CA TYR A 284 -5.49 -7.17 -18.90
C TYR A 284 -4.90 -6.23 -17.83
N PRO A 285 -5.56 -5.08 -17.54
CA PRO A 285 -5.03 -4.05 -16.66
C PRO A 285 -4.81 -4.50 -15.20
N HIS A 286 -5.44 -5.61 -14.79
CA HIS A 286 -5.28 -6.19 -13.45
C HIS A 286 -3.93 -6.90 -13.26
N VAL A 287 -3.29 -7.34 -14.34
CA VAL A 287 -1.99 -8.03 -14.27
C VAL A 287 -0.86 -7.02 -14.23
N SER A 288 -0.09 -7.05 -13.14
CA SER A 288 1.07 -6.17 -12.99
C SER A 288 2.24 -6.62 -13.86
N LEU A 289 2.77 -5.72 -14.68
CA LEU A 289 4.02 -5.90 -15.41
C LEU A 289 5.22 -6.03 -14.48
N ALA A 290 5.14 -5.48 -13.26
CA ALA A 290 6.13 -5.64 -12.21
C ALA A 290 6.33 -7.11 -11.83
N ASP A 291 5.28 -7.93 -11.80
CA ASP A 291 5.43 -9.36 -11.49
C ASP A 291 6.10 -10.11 -12.64
N ALA A 292 5.81 -9.74 -13.89
CA ALA A 292 6.57 -10.22 -15.06
C ALA A 292 8.06 -9.83 -14.97
N ALA A 293 8.35 -8.59 -14.55
CA ALA A 293 9.71 -8.12 -14.37
C ALA A 293 10.45 -8.88 -13.24
N LYS A 294 9.79 -9.18 -12.11
CA LYS A 294 10.36 -10.03 -11.05
C LYS A 294 10.73 -11.42 -11.57
N ARG A 295 9.87 -12.04 -12.38
CA ARG A 295 10.19 -13.34 -13.02
C ARG A 295 11.38 -13.24 -13.97
N ALA A 296 11.54 -12.13 -14.69
CA ALA A 296 12.71 -11.90 -15.52
C ALA A 296 14.01 -11.76 -14.68
N ILE A 297 13.94 -11.17 -13.48
CA ILE A 297 15.06 -11.11 -12.53
C ILE A 297 15.43 -12.51 -12.04
N GLU A 298 14.45 -13.30 -11.61
CA GLU A 298 14.64 -14.70 -11.17
C GLU A 298 15.30 -15.55 -12.28
N ALA A 299 14.91 -15.32 -13.54
CA ALA A 299 15.48 -15.96 -14.72
C ALA A 299 16.84 -15.39 -15.18
N LYS A 300 17.42 -14.44 -14.42
CA LYS A 300 18.71 -13.76 -14.70
C LYS A 300 18.72 -12.99 -16.03
N LEU A 301 17.61 -12.36 -16.39
CA LEU A 301 17.45 -11.51 -17.58
C LEU A 301 17.19 -10.04 -17.19
N PRO A 302 18.19 -9.30 -16.65
CA PRO A 302 17.99 -7.95 -16.10
C PRO A 302 17.62 -6.90 -17.16
N LYS A 303 18.07 -7.06 -18.41
CA LYS A 303 17.72 -6.15 -19.52
C LYS A 303 16.21 -6.23 -19.85
N LEU A 304 15.65 -7.43 -19.90
CA LEU A 304 14.21 -7.64 -20.11
C LEU A 304 13.39 -7.05 -18.96
N ALA A 305 13.82 -7.27 -17.71
CA ALA A 305 13.16 -6.71 -16.54
C ALA A 305 13.07 -5.17 -16.59
N ARG A 306 14.14 -4.48 -17.00
CA ARG A 306 14.13 -3.01 -17.18
C ARG A 306 13.14 -2.55 -18.25
N LEU A 307 13.03 -3.27 -19.37
CA LEU A 307 12.08 -2.91 -20.44
C LEU A 307 10.63 -3.05 -19.97
N LEU A 308 10.31 -4.16 -19.30
CA LEU A 308 8.97 -4.42 -18.76
C LEU A 308 8.56 -3.34 -17.73
N ILE A 309 9.50 -2.94 -16.87
CA ILE A 309 9.25 -1.95 -15.82
C ILE A 309 8.98 -0.54 -16.33
N LYS A 310 9.53 -0.16 -17.48
CA LYS A 310 9.28 1.15 -18.09
C LYS A 310 7.81 1.31 -18.51
N ARG A 311 7.09 0.21 -18.70
CA ARG A 311 5.67 0.18 -19.08
C ARG A 311 4.72 0.06 -17.90
N GLU A 312 5.23 -0.22 -16.70
CA GLU A 312 4.40 -0.31 -15.49
C GLU A 312 3.87 1.08 -15.12
N THR A 313 2.58 1.14 -14.77
CA THR A 313 1.90 2.40 -14.45
C THR A 313 2.02 2.75 -12.96
N ASP A 314 2.20 1.73 -12.10
CA ASP A 314 2.35 1.90 -10.66
C ASP A 314 3.80 2.15 -10.26
N ASP A 315 4.11 3.41 -9.91
CA ASP A 315 5.43 3.84 -9.45
C ASP A 315 5.91 3.05 -8.21
N SER A 316 5.00 2.63 -7.33
CA SER A 316 5.36 1.89 -6.12
C SER A 316 5.96 0.52 -6.44
N LYS A 317 5.30 -0.22 -7.33
CA LYS A 317 5.78 -1.51 -7.79
C LYS A 317 7.03 -1.36 -8.66
N GLN A 318 7.06 -0.33 -9.50
CA GLN A 318 8.21 -0.04 -10.35
C GLN A 318 9.49 0.17 -9.52
N VAL A 319 9.43 1.03 -8.50
CA VAL A 319 10.56 1.31 -7.61
C VAL A 319 10.98 0.06 -6.84
N ASN A 320 10.03 -0.71 -6.30
CA ASN A 320 10.33 -1.96 -5.60
C ASN A 320 11.13 -2.95 -6.46
N VAL A 321 10.77 -3.10 -7.73
CA VAL A 321 11.48 -4.03 -8.61
C VAL A 321 12.81 -3.44 -9.13
N LEU A 322 12.92 -2.12 -9.32
CA LEU A 322 14.20 -1.46 -9.58
C LEU A 322 15.20 -1.65 -8.43
N LEU A 323 14.73 -1.62 -7.17
CA LEU A 323 15.56 -1.95 -6.02
C LEU A 323 16.05 -3.40 -6.06
N GLN A 324 15.19 -4.35 -6.44
CA GLN A 324 15.57 -5.76 -6.62
C GLN A 324 16.58 -5.97 -7.76
N LEU A 325 16.53 -5.14 -8.81
CA LEU A 325 17.53 -5.12 -9.89
C LEU A 325 18.89 -4.54 -9.47
N GLY A 326 18.96 -3.85 -8.32
CA GLY A 326 20.13 -3.10 -7.89
C GLY A 326 20.29 -1.75 -8.58
N ASP A 327 19.27 -1.27 -9.29
CA ASP A 327 19.30 0.00 -10.04
C ASP A 327 18.94 1.19 -9.16
N ILE A 328 19.84 1.50 -8.22
CA ILE A 328 19.63 2.52 -7.18
C ILE A 328 19.34 3.90 -7.78
N GLN A 329 20.08 4.31 -8.82
CA GLN A 329 19.93 5.64 -9.40
C GLN A 329 18.57 5.82 -10.08
N GLU A 330 18.10 4.82 -10.81
CA GLU A 330 16.79 4.86 -11.48
C GLU A 330 15.65 4.74 -10.47
N ALA A 331 15.82 3.91 -9.43
CA ALA A 331 14.87 3.80 -8.33
C ALA A 331 14.71 5.14 -7.57
N LEU A 332 15.82 5.80 -7.22
CA LEU A 332 15.78 7.10 -6.54
C LEU A 332 15.19 8.20 -7.45
N ALA A 333 15.59 8.25 -8.72
CA ALA A 333 15.06 9.23 -9.68
C ALA A 333 13.56 9.06 -9.89
N ARG A 334 13.08 7.81 -10.01
CA ARG A 334 11.65 7.53 -10.17
C ARG A 334 10.86 7.83 -8.90
N ALA A 335 11.43 7.52 -7.74
CA ALA A 335 10.82 7.85 -6.46
C ALA A 335 10.69 9.37 -6.25
N ALA A 336 11.70 10.14 -6.66
CA ALA A 336 11.63 11.59 -6.66
C ALA A 336 10.59 12.12 -7.67
N ALA A 337 10.49 11.52 -8.86
CA ALA A 337 9.48 11.90 -9.86
C ALA A 337 8.04 11.60 -9.40
N ALA A 338 7.83 10.52 -8.64
CA ALA A 338 6.52 10.15 -8.10
C ALA A 338 5.99 11.13 -7.03
N GLN A 339 6.85 12.00 -6.48
CA GLN A 339 6.49 13.00 -5.45
C GLN A 339 5.77 12.39 -4.23
N ARG A 340 6.08 11.14 -3.88
CA ARG A 340 5.53 10.43 -2.71
C ARG A 340 6.61 10.28 -1.64
N PRO A 341 6.56 11.04 -0.53
CA PRO A 341 7.60 11.00 0.51
C PRO A 341 7.77 9.62 1.16
N GLN A 342 6.70 8.85 1.28
CA GLN A 342 6.71 7.50 1.85
C GLN A 342 7.55 6.52 1.02
N LEU A 343 7.39 6.60 -0.30
CA LEU A 343 8.14 5.77 -1.24
C LEU A 343 9.62 6.18 -1.22
N MET A 344 9.91 7.48 -1.15
CA MET A 344 11.28 7.96 -1.02
C MET A 344 11.94 7.47 0.28
N HIS A 345 11.22 7.53 1.39
CA HIS A 345 11.65 6.96 2.67
C HIS A 345 11.95 5.47 2.58
N GLN A 346 11.08 4.71 1.91
CA GLN A 346 11.27 3.27 1.73
C GLN A 346 12.57 2.97 0.98
N VAL A 347 12.86 3.72 -0.09
CA VAL A 347 14.10 3.57 -0.85
C VAL A 347 15.32 3.91 0.02
N VAL A 348 15.32 5.08 0.67
CA VAL A 348 16.46 5.50 1.52
C VAL A 348 16.73 4.48 2.63
N ARG A 349 15.69 4.00 3.32
CA ARG A 349 15.85 2.96 4.36
C ARG A 349 16.36 1.63 3.81
N HIS A 350 15.93 1.23 2.61
CA HIS A 350 16.44 0.02 1.97
C HIS A 350 17.93 0.16 1.64
N LEU A 351 18.35 1.32 1.13
CA LEU A 351 19.77 1.61 0.83
C LEU A 351 20.62 1.62 2.10
N MET A 352 20.14 2.21 3.19
CA MET A 352 20.85 2.21 4.47
C MET A 352 21.08 0.80 5.04
N LYS A 353 20.23 -0.18 4.69
CA LYS A 353 20.36 -1.57 5.15
C LYS A 353 21.26 -2.42 4.25
N GLU A 354 21.13 -2.28 2.93
CA GLU A 354 21.77 -3.20 1.98
C GLU A 354 23.12 -2.69 1.45
N GLN A 355 23.33 -1.38 1.41
CA GLN A 355 24.52 -0.76 0.79
C GLN A 355 25.48 -0.19 1.82
N LYS A 356 26.74 -0.03 1.41
CA LYS A 356 27.73 0.67 2.24
C LYS A 356 27.42 2.16 2.28
N ARG A 357 27.76 2.78 3.41
CA ARG A 357 27.54 4.20 3.68
C ARG A 357 27.98 5.14 2.57
N ALA A 358 29.23 5.00 2.12
CA ALA A 358 29.79 5.87 1.09
C ALA A 358 29.00 5.78 -0.23
N ASP A 359 28.51 4.59 -0.59
CA ASP A 359 27.85 4.34 -1.87
C ASP A 359 26.44 4.93 -1.89
N TYR A 360 25.66 4.74 -0.81
CA TYR A 360 24.31 5.31 -0.75
C TYR A 360 24.33 6.82 -0.51
N GLU A 361 25.26 7.38 0.29
CA GLU A 361 25.36 8.83 0.49
C GLU A 361 25.70 9.56 -0.82
N LEU A 362 26.57 8.98 -1.65
CA LEU A 362 26.89 9.51 -2.98
C LEU A 362 25.66 9.49 -3.91
N ALA A 363 24.84 8.44 -3.84
CA ALA A 363 23.63 8.33 -4.63
C ALA A 363 22.54 9.31 -4.19
N ILE A 364 22.31 9.43 -2.87
CA ILE A 364 21.32 10.33 -2.26
C ILE A 364 21.67 11.80 -2.53
N ARG A 365 22.96 12.16 -2.48
CA ARG A 365 23.43 13.55 -2.72
C ARG A 365 23.00 14.12 -4.06
N LYS A 366 22.83 13.29 -5.09
CA LYS A 366 22.40 13.73 -6.42
C LYS A 366 20.95 14.22 -6.45
N ILE A 367 20.14 13.87 -5.45
CA ILE A 367 18.71 14.12 -5.41
C ILE A 367 18.39 14.92 -4.13
N PRO A 368 18.12 16.24 -4.25
CA PRO A 368 17.92 17.12 -3.10
C PRO A 368 16.83 16.64 -2.13
N LEU A 369 15.70 16.13 -2.66
CA LEU A 369 14.61 15.63 -1.83
C LEU A 369 15.05 14.43 -0.97
N ALA A 370 15.81 13.50 -1.54
CA ALA A 370 16.33 12.34 -0.81
C ALA A 370 17.35 12.78 0.26
N GLN A 371 18.16 13.79 -0.04
CA GLN A 371 19.12 14.37 0.90
C GLN A 371 18.44 15.00 2.12
N CYS A 372 17.37 15.78 1.92
CA CYS A 372 16.61 16.36 3.02
C CYS A 372 16.01 15.26 3.92
N LEU A 373 15.37 14.25 3.32
CA LEU A 373 14.79 13.14 4.09
C LEU A 373 15.84 12.32 4.83
N TYR A 374 17.02 12.12 4.23
CA TYR A 374 18.12 11.44 4.90
C TYR A 374 18.62 12.25 6.10
N GLN A 375 18.73 13.58 5.99
CA GLN A 375 19.08 14.44 7.11
C GLN A 375 18.04 14.33 8.24
N ASP A 376 16.75 14.35 7.92
CA ASP A 376 15.69 14.22 8.92
C ASP A 376 15.73 12.84 9.61
N LEU A 377 15.94 11.76 8.86
CA LEU A 377 16.11 10.41 9.41
C LEU A 377 17.31 10.31 10.35
N VAL A 378 18.45 10.90 9.96
CA VAL A 378 19.65 10.95 10.82
C VAL A 378 19.38 11.75 12.10
N ARG A 379 18.55 12.81 12.04
CA ARG A 379 18.18 13.60 13.21
C ARG A 379 17.26 12.83 14.17
N GLU A 380 16.33 12.04 13.65
CA GLU A 380 15.40 11.23 14.44
C GLU A 380 16.08 10.03 15.13
N GLU A 381 17.13 9.47 14.52
CA GLU A 381 18.00 8.46 15.12
C GLU A 381 18.82 9.11 16.27
N SER A 382 18.16 9.29 17.41
CA SER A 382 18.54 10.03 18.63
C SER A 382 19.76 9.51 19.41
N ASP A 383 20.71 8.88 18.71
CA ASP A 383 21.93 8.36 19.33
C ASP A 383 23.03 9.44 19.38
N ARG A 384 23.92 9.40 20.39
CA ARG A 384 24.98 10.41 20.58
C ARG A 384 25.93 10.56 19.37
N GLY A 385 25.88 9.64 18.41
CA GLY A 385 26.60 9.69 17.13
C GLY A 385 25.91 10.49 16.02
N SER A 386 24.60 10.74 16.09
CA SER A 386 23.84 11.41 15.02
C SER A 386 24.20 12.88 14.86
N ASN A 387 24.53 13.57 15.95
CA ASN A 387 25.00 14.95 15.91
C ASN A 387 26.32 15.11 15.15
N LYS A 388 27.29 14.21 15.37
CA LYS A 388 28.56 14.20 14.62
C LYS A 388 28.34 13.87 13.15
N MET A 389 27.42 12.95 12.89
CA MET A 389 27.05 12.54 11.55
C MET A 389 26.33 13.65 10.78
N MET A 390 25.40 14.34 11.42
CA MET A 390 24.73 15.51 10.87
C MET A 390 25.73 16.61 10.53
N LEU A 391 26.66 16.92 11.45
CA LEU A 391 27.69 17.93 11.19
C LEU A 391 28.55 17.55 9.97
N ALA A 392 28.99 16.30 9.86
CA ALA A 392 29.75 15.84 8.70
C ALA A 392 28.96 15.97 7.38
N LEU A 393 27.65 15.71 7.39
CA LEU A 393 26.78 15.90 6.22
C LEU A 393 26.63 17.39 5.84
N LEU A 394 26.51 18.27 6.83
CA LEU A 394 26.42 19.71 6.61
C LEU A 394 27.76 20.29 6.10
N GLU A 395 28.89 19.81 6.62
CA GLU A 395 30.23 20.16 6.15
C GLU A 395 30.45 19.73 4.70
N GLN A 396 30.08 18.50 4.35
CA GLN A 396 30.18 17.98 2.97
C GLN A 396 29.29 18.74 1.98
N ALA A 397 28.15 19.26 2.44
CA ALA A 397 27.23 20.05 1.65
C ALA A 397 27.62 21.54 1.55
N SER A 398 28.62 21.99 2.33
CA SER A 398 28.97 23.40 2.49
C SER A 398 27.79 24.28 2.91
N ASP A 399 26.85 23.71 3.68
CA ASP A 399 25.67 24.42 4.19
C ASP A 399 26.02 25.19 5.47
N PHE A 400 26.70 26.32 5.31
CA PHE A 400 27.23 27.11 6.41
C PHE A 400 26.14 27.73 7.31
N GLU A 401 24.94 27.99 6.77
CA GLU A 401 23.80 28.50 7.55
C GLU A 401 23.35 27.47 8.58
N ARG A 402 23.09 26.23 8.15
CA ARG A 402 22.70 25.15 9.06
C ARG A 402 23.83 24.71 9.99
N GLN A 403 25.09 24.80 9.56
CA GLN A 403 26.23 24.59 10.46
C GLN A 403 26.24 25.62 11.60
N THR A 404 25.95 26.89 11.29
CA THR A 404 25.88 27.96 12.29
C THR A 404 24.78 27.68 13.32
N LEU A 405 23.57 27.32 12.85
CA LEU A 405 22.46 26.94 13.72
C LEU A 405 22.78 25.71 14.57
N PHE A 406 23.39 24.67 13.99
CA PHE A 406 23.79 23.47 14.71
C PHE A 406 24.76 23.77 15.86
N HIS A 407 25.73 24.66 15.63
CA HIS A 407 26.65 25.09 16.69
C HIS A 407 25.97 25.98 17.75
N LEU A 408 24.95 26.76 17.39
CA LEU A 408 24.16 27.55 18.33
C LEU A 408 23.27 26.68 19.23
N ASP A 409 22.63 25.65 18.68
CA ASP A 409 21.85 24.67 19.47
C ASP A 409 22.75 23.94 20.47
N ALA A 410 24.00 23.65 20.08
CA ALA A 410 25.01 23.10 20.98
C ALA A 410 25.38 24.11 22.10
N VAL A 411 25.47 25.41 21.81
CA VAL A 411 25.75 26.44 22.83
C VAL A 411 24.66 26.48 23.91
N GLU A 412 23.39 26.32 23.53
CA GLU A 412 22.27 26.28 24.47
C GLU A 412 22.27 25.03 25.35
N SER A 413 22.65 23.88 24.77
CA SER A 413 22.60 22.58 25.46
C SER A 413 23.83 22.29 26.33
N GLU A 414 25.00 22.87 26.00
CA GLU A 414 26.27 22.58 26.69
C GLU A 414 26.36 23.29 28.04
N MET A 415 26.71 22.54 29.09
CA MET A 415 26.89 23.08 30.46
C MET A 415 28.30 23.59 30.74
N ASN A 416 29.31 23.09 30.01
CA ASN A 416 30.70 23.45 30.22
C ASN A 416 31.04 24.78 29.52
N PRO A 417 31.52 25.82 30.24
CA PRO A 417 31.80 27.13 29.65
C PRO A 417 32.86 27.11 28.55
N SER A 418 33.88 26.26 28.69
CA SER A 418 34.95 26.10 27.69
C SER A 418 34.46 25.46 26.39
N GLU A 419 33.58 24.47 26.48
CA GLU A 419 33.01 23.79 25.32
C GLU A 419 31.98 24.69 24.63
N ARG A 420 31.16 25.41 25.42
CA ARG A 420 30.26 26.46 24.92
C ARG A 420 31.03 27.53 24.13
N LEU A 421 32.17 27.99 24.65
CA LEU A 421 33.03 28.94 23.94
C LEU A 421 33.59 28.37 22.64
N ASN A 422 34.00 27.10 22.63
CA ASN A 422 34.47 26.44 21.41
C ASN A 422 33.36 26.30 20.36
N SER A 423 32.14 25.98 20.76
CA SER A 423 30.98 25.93 19.86
C SER A 423 30.63 27.31 19.30
N LEU A 424 30.71 28.38 20.10
CA LEU A 424 30.57 29.76 19.62
C LEU A 424 31.63 30.13 18.58
N ARG A 425 32.89 29.72 18.80
CA ARG A 425 33.98 29.95 17.82
C ARG A 425 33.71 29.22 16.51
N ARG A 426 33.24 27.98 16.55
CA ARG A 426 32.86 27.22 15.35
C ARG A 426 31.66 27.83 14.63
N ALA A 427 30.64 28.30 15.37
CA ALA A 427 29.52 29.04 14.79
C ALA A 427 30.01 30.30 14.06
N LYS A 428 30.98 31.03 14.64
CA LYS A 428 31.59 32.19 14.01
C LYS A 428 32.34 31.83 12.73
N GLU A 429 33.13 30.76 12.74
CA GLU A 429 33.84 30.28 11.54
C GLU A 429 32.87 29.91 10.42
N ALA A 430 31.75 29.23 10.76
CA ALA A 430 30.69 28.92 9.80
C ALA A 430 30.02 30.19 9.24
N ALA A 431 29.64 31.14 10.09
CA ALA A 431 29.05 32.43 9.66
C ALA A 431 29.99 33.25 8.77
N LYS A 432 31.30 33.21 9.06
CA LYS A 432 32.33 33.83 8.24
C LYS A 432 32.41 33.17 6.85
N ASN A 433 32.34 31.85 6.79
CA ASN A 433 32.33 31.11 5.52
C ASN A 433 31.04 31.35 4.71
N LEU A 434 29.92 31.61 5.38
CA LEU A 434 28.66 32.05 4.76
C LEU A 434 28.79 33.46 4.15
N GLY A 435 29.63 34.32 4.74
CA GLY A 435 29.80 35.72 4.34
C GLY A 435 28.84 36.69 5.04
N ASP A 436 28.12 36.25 6.06
CA ASP A 436 27.24 37.12 6.86
C ASP A 436 28.04 37.85 7.94
N LYS A 437 28.46 39.07 7.59
CA LYS A 437 29.23 39.95 8.49
C LYS A 437 28.45 40.35 9.74
N GLY A 438 27.12 40.46 9.65
CA GLY A 438 26.30 40.86 10.79
C GLY A 438 26.29 39.79 11.87
N VAL A 439 26.05 38.53 11.47
CA VAL A 439 26.09 37.39 12.38
C VAL A 439 27.51 37.13 12.89
N GLU A 440 28.53 37.28 12.03
CA GLU A 440 29.93 37.15 12.44
C GLU A 440 30.31 38.14 13.55
N GLU A 441 29.93 39.42 13.40
CA GLU A 441 30.20 40.46 14.40
C GLU A 441 29.50 40.15 15.73
N LEU A 442 28.22 39.76 15.69
CA LEU A 442 27.46 39.36 16.88
C LEU A 442 28.10 38.19 17.61
N LEU A 443 28.45 37.12 16.89
CA LEU A 443 29.11 35.95 17.47
C LEU A 443 30.50 36.28 18.01
N SER A 444 31.22 37.20 17.35
CA SER A 444 32.51 37.68 17.82
C SER A 444 32.41 38.46 19.12
N ASP A 445 31.38 39.31 19.26
CA ASP A 445 31.16 40.10 20.47
C ASP A 445 30.68 39.19 21.63
N MET A 446 29.81 38.20 21.35
CA MET A 446 29.42 37.18 22.34
C MET A 446 30.61 36.33 22.81
N ALA A 447 31.45 35.86 21.89
CA ALA A 447 32.64 35.08 22.23
C ALA A 447 33.69 35.89 23.01
N ALA A 448 33.77 37.20 22.80
CA ALA A 448 34.64 38.09 23.57
C ALA A 448 34.13 38.34 25.00
N PHE A 449 32.81 38.34 25.20
CA PHE A 449 32.19 38.58 26.50
C PHE A 449 32.13 37.33 27.38
N ALA A 450 31.96 36.14 26.78
CA ALA A 450 31.76 34.87 27.47
C ALA A 450 32.84 34.51 28.54
N PRO A 451 34.15 34.67 28.32
CA PRO A 451 35.16 34.35 29.33
C PRO A 451 34.98 35.15 30.63
N GLY A 452 34.68 36.44 30.50
CA GLY A 452 34.44 37.29 31.67
C GLY A 452 33.15 36.91 32.41
N GLN A 453 32.12 36.44 31.70
CA GLN A 453 30.89 35.96 32.36
C GLN A 453 31.15 34.70 33.20
N SER A 454 32.00 33.80 32.69
CA SER A 454 32.34 32.57 33.39
C SER A 454 33.17 32.81 34.65
N GLU A 455 34.12 33.76 34.60
CA GLU A 455 34.85 34.20 35.80
C GLU A 455 33.94 34.76 36.90
N ARG A 456 32.77 35.32 36.52
CA ARG A 456 31.77 35.85 37.45
C ARG A 456 30.72 34.83 37.89
N GLY A 457 30.68 33.64 37.29
CA GLY A 457 29.61 32.66 37.50
C GLY A 457 28.26 33.08 36.93
N GLU A 458 28.26 33.95 35.92
CA GLU A 458 27.07 34.60 35.33
C GLU A 458 26.76 34.07 33.91
N ASP A 459 27.07 32.80 33.65
CA ASP A 459 27.09 32.19 32.31
C ASP A 459 25.73 32.19 31.58
N HIS A 460 24.62 32.36 32.30
CA HIS A 460 23.26 32.38 31.75
C HIS A 460 22.68 33.79 31.63
N MET A 461 23.40 34.82 32.11
CA MET A 461 22.90 36.19 32.05
C MET A 461 23.16 36.80 30.68
N THR A 462 22.22 37.60 30.19
CA THR A 462 22.44 38.43 29.01
C THR A 462 23.38 39.58 29.32
N ILE A 463 23.97 40.19 28.28
CA ILE A 463 24.81 41.40 28.41
C ILE A 463 24.03 42.52 29.15
N ARG A 464 22.74 42.68 28.83
CA ARG A 464 21.87 43.67 29.49
C ARG A 464 21.69 43.37 30.97
N GLU A 465 21.39 42.12 31.34
CA GLU A 465 21.22 41.73 32.74
C GLU A 465 22.51 41.92 33.54
N THR A 466 23.65 41.62 32.92
CA THR A 466 24.97 41.85 33.52
C THR A 466 25.21 43.33 33.83
N VAL A 467 24.87 44.23 32.89
CA VAL A 467 25.00 45.68 33.11
C VAL A 467 24.02 46.19 34.18
N ILE A 468 22.79 45.67 34.21
CA ILE A 468 21.78 46.03 35.22
C ILE A 468 22.23 45.57 36.61
N GLU A 469 22.77 44.36 36.73
CA GLU A 469 23.20 43.79 38.00
C GLU A 469 24.45 44.46 38.55
N HIS A 470 25.37 44.94 37.70
CA HIS A 470 26.59 45.66 38.14
C HIS A 470 26.52 47.18 37.99
N ALA A 471 25.31 47.75 37.82
CA ALA A 471 25.12 49.20 37.58
C ALA A 471 25.71 50.11 38.67
N ASP A 472 25.89 49.58 39.87
CA ASP A 472 26.48 50.24 41.04
C ASP A 472 27.97 50.61 40.89
N ASP A 473 28.68 49.90 40.03
CA ASP A 473 30.12 50.01 39.86
C ASP A 473 30.41 50.63 38.49
N ALA A 474 30.64 51.93 38.48
CA ALA A 474 30.89 52.71 37.27
C ALA A 474 32.13 52.21 36.50
N GLN A 475 33.12 51.60 37.18
CA GLN A 475 34.31 51.06 36.53
C GLN A 475 33.98 49.76 35.79
N LYS A 476 33.21 48.85 36.40
CA LYS A 476 32.75 47.62 35.74
C LYS A 476 31.82 47.91 34.56
N VAL A 477 30.91 48.86 34.71
CA VAL A 477 30.04 49.28 33.59
C VAL A 477 30.85 49.85 32.42
N ALA A 478 31.90 50.63 32.70
CA ALA A 478 32.81 51.12 31.66
C ALA A 478 33.59 49.97 30.98
N GLN A 479 34.03 48.98 31.76
CA GLN A 479 34.66 47.76 31.21
C GLN A 479 33.70 46.99 30.31
N PHE A 480 32.45 46.76 30.74
CA PHE A 480 31.42 46.07 29.95
C PHE A 480 31.06 46.85 28.69
N LYS A 481 31.01 48.18 28.76
CA LYS A 481 30.83 49.03 27.57
C LYS A 481 31.92 48.77 26.52
N HIS A 482 33.18 48.70 26.94
CA HIS A 482 34.29 48.44 26.03
C HIS A 482 34.29 47.00 25.49
N GLN A 483 34.02 46.02 26.35
CA GLN A 483 34.04 44.60 25.96
C GLN A 483 32.90 44.23 25.00
N ALA A 484 31.69 44.74 25.24
CA ALA A 484 30.50 44.45 24.43
C ALA A 484 30.18 45.54 23.40
N LYS A 485 31.10 46.50 23.17
CA LYS A 485 30.96 47.63 22.22
C LYS A 485 29.61 48.35 22.30
N LEU A 486 29.10 48.55 23.51
CA LEU A 486 27.77 49.11 23.74
C LEU A 486 27.72 50.60 23.39
N THR A 487 26.60 51.04 22.85
CA THR A 487 26.36 52.47 22.62
C THR A 487 26.12 53.21 23.93
N ASP A 488 26.51 54.49 23.99
CA ASP A 488 26.28 55.32 25.18
C ASP A 488 24.80 55.33 25.60
N LYS A 489 23.87 55.36 24.65
CA LYS A 489 22.44 55.34 24.96
C LYS A 489 22.02 54.04 25.66
N GLN A 490 22.50 52.88 25.23
CA GLN A 490 22.18 51.59 25.86
C GLN A 490 22.73 51.52 27.28
N VAL A 491 23.99 51.91 27.48
CA VAL A 491 24.62 51.93 28.80
C VAL A 491 23.86 52.85 29.74
N TRP A 492 23.48 54.05 29.30
CA TRP A 492 22.68 54.98 30.09
C TRP A 492 21.32 54.39 30.47
N LEU A 493 20.58 53.76 29.54
CA LEU A 493 19.29 53.16 29.85
C LEU A 493 19.40 52.00 30.86
N TRP A 494 20.37 51.11 30.69
CA TRP A 494 20.53 49.93 31.53
C TRP A 494 21.07 50.28 32.92
N THR A 495 21.96 51.26 33.02
CA THR A 495 22.44 51.79 34.31
C THR A 495 21.33 52.48 35.09
N ILE A 496 20.49 53.30 34.44
CA ILE A 496 19.31 53.91 35.07
C ILE A 496 18.38 52.83 35.64
N GLU A 497 18.13 51.76 34.86
CA GLU A 497 17.29 50.64 35.30
C GLU A 497 17.93 49.88 36.47
N GLY A 498 19.24 49.61 36.43
CA GLY A 498 19.98 48.91 37.49
C GLY A 498 20.09 49.70 38.79
N LEU A 499 20.42 50.99 38.73
CA LEU A 499 20.49 51.86 39.91
C LEU A 499 19.12 52.00 40.58
N ALA A 500 18.03 52.08 39.80
CA ALA A 500 16.68 52.07 40.32
C ALA A 500 16.28 50.72 40.94
N LYS A 501 16.66 49.58 40.30
CA LYS A 501 16.45 48.21 40.83
C LYS A 501 17.12 48.04 42.20
N LYS A 502 18.35 48.55 42.35
CA LYS A 502 19.16 48.44 43.57
C LYS A 502 18.89 49.52 44.61
N GLY A 503 18.12 50.55 44.27
CA GLY A 503 17.75 51.62 45.18
C GLY A 503 18.87 52.63 45.47
N LYS A 504 19.91 52.71 44.63
CA LYS A 504 21.00 53.70 44.76
C LYS A 504 20.60 55.05 44.16
N MET A 505 19.67 55.70 44.83
CA MET A 505 19.03 56.94 44.37
C MET A 505 19.98 58.13 44.28
N GLU A 506 20.99 58.21 45.16
CA GLU A 506 22.01 59.27 45.13
C GLU A 506 22.82 59.23 43.81
N GLN A 507 23.30 58.04 43.44
CA GLN A 507 24.04 57.83 42.18
C GLN A 507 23.15 58.09 40.95
N LEU A 508 21.86 57.72 41.03
CA LEU A 508 20.89 58.00 39.98
C LEU A 508 20.64 59.51 39.82
N PHE A 509 20.59 60.25 40.94
CA PHE A 509 20.45 61.70 40.95
C PHE A 509 21.70 62.40 40.39
N ASP A 510 22.89 61.93 40.73
CA ASP A 510 24.16 62.43 40.18
C ASP A 510 24.25 62.22 38.67
N MET A 511 23.81 61.05 38.17
CA MET A 511 23.69 60.80 36.74
C MET A 511 22.72 61.78 36.06
N ALA A 512 21.61 62.14 36.73
CA ALA A 512 20.64 63.10 36.23
C ALA A 512 21.08 64.57 36.34
N GLN A 513 22.19 64.88 37.02
CA GLN A 513 22.77 66.24 36.98
C GLN A 513 23.50 66.52 35.67
N LYS A 514 24.04 65.47 35.04
CA LYS A 514 24.64 65.58 33.70
C LYS A 514 23.54 65.57 32.63
N LYS A 515 23.78 66.27 31.51
CA LYS A 515 22.84 66.28 30.38
C LYS A 515 22.69 64.86 29.81
N SER A 516 21.53 64.24 30.05
CA SER A 516 21.25 62.87 29.63
C SER A 516 21.09 62.75 28.10
N PRO A 517 21.84 61.85 27.41
CA PRO A 517 21.69 61.61 25.98
C PRO A 517 20.41 60.85 25.60
N VAL A 518 19.68 60.33 26.59
CA VAL A 518 18.42 59.57 26.44
C VAL A 518 17.21 60.31 27.01
N GLY A 519 17.39 61.57 27.43
CA GLY A 519 16.37 62.36 28.12
C GLY A 519 16.14 61.92 29.56
N TYR A 520 15.11 62.49 30.20
CA TYR A 520 14.78 62.21 31.61
C TYR A 520 13.58 61.25 31.78
N VAL A 521 12.86 60.94 30.70
CA VAL A 521 11.75 59.98 30.70
C VAL A 521 12.18 58.57 31.17
N PRO A 522 13.35 58.02 30.77
CA PRO A 522 13.79 56.71 31.26
C PRO A 522 13.99 56.65 32.78
N PHE A 523 14.45 57.74 33.41
CA PHE A 523 14.60 57.84 34.87
C PHE A 523 13.25 57.68 35.57
N ILE A 524 12.22 58.36 35.05
CA ILE A 524 10.85 58.29 35.58
C ILE A 524 10.29 56.87 35.40
N LYS A 525 10.48 56.27 34.22
CA LYS A 525 10.03 54.88 33.96
C LYS A 525 10.68 53.88 34.90
N ALA A 526 11.99 53.97 35.12
CA ALA A 526 12.72 53.09 36.02
C ALA A 526 12.27 53.27 37.48
N CYS A 527 12.12 54.51 37.95
CA CYS A 527 11.65 54.79 39.31
C CYS A 527 10.22 54.28 39.54
N MET A 528 9.32 54.44 38.57
CA MET A 528 7.95 53.92 38.65
C MET A 528 7.92 52.38 38.65
N LYS A 529 8.77 51.73 37.84
CA LYS A 529 8.88 50.26 37.76
C LYS A 529 9.29 49.63 39.10
N TYR A 530 10.17 50.29 39.86
CA TYR A 530 10.67 49.79 41.15
C TYR A 530 10.03 50.50 42.36
N ASN A 531 8.86 51.13 42.18
CA ASN A 531 8.05 51.78 43.22
C ASN A 531 8.76 52.87 44.04
N ARG A 532 9.60 53.69 43.38
CA ARG A 532 10.32 54.83 43.97
C ARG A 532 9.68 56.17 43.56
N GLN A 533 8.44 56.40 43.97
CA GLN A 533 7.64 57.55 43.51
C GLN A 533 8.17 58.92 43.98
N ASP A 534 8.86 58.96 45.12
CA ASP A 534 9.35 60.21 45.73
C ASP A 534 10.40 60.93 44.87
N GLU A 535 11.11 60.17 44.04
CA GLU A 535 12.18 60.69 43.18
C GLU A 535 11.70 61.11 41.80
N CYS A 536 10.55 60.57 41.34
CA CYS A 536 9.96 60.90 40.05
C CYS A 536 9.73 62.41 39.89
N LYS A 537 9.37 63.12 40.97
CA LYS A 537 9.15 64.58 40.96
C LYS A 537 10.42 65.36 40.59
N LYS A 538 11.59 64.90 41.06
CA LYS A 538 12.89 65.54 40.79
C LYS A 538 13.26 65.44 39.31
N TYR A 539 13.00 64.28 38.70
CA TYR A 539 13.30 64.04 37.29
C TYR A 539 12.27 64.68 36.36
N PHE A 540 10.99 64.70 36.77
CA PHE A 540 9.92 65.33 36.01
C PHE A 540 10.18 66.84 35.79
N ALA A 541 10.71 67.54 36.79
CA ALA A 541 11.08 68.96 36.66
C ALA A 541 12.14 69.24 35.58
N LYS A 542 12.95 68.23 35.22
CA LYS A 542 14.00 68.34 34.19
C LYS A 542 13.54 67.92 32.79
N VAL A 543 12.32 67.41 32.64
CA VAL A 543 11.77 67.01 31.33
C VAL A 543 11.35 68.25 30.55
N HIS A 544 11.91 68.42 29.36
CA HIS A 544 11.61 69.54 28.47
C HIS A 544 11.30 69.01 27.07
N GLY A 545 10.22 69.50 26.47
CA GLY A 545 9.76 69.04 25.16
C GLY A 545 8.43 68.29 25.25
N TYR A 546 7.56 68.55 24.27
CA TYR A 546 6.18 68.09 24.27
C TYR A 546 6.05 66.55 24.29
N GLN A 547 6.76 65.87 23.40
CA GLN A 547 6.71 64.41 23.30
C GLN A 547 7.26 63.73 24.57
N GLU A 548 8.32 64.29 25.17
CA GLU A 548 8.90 63.77 26.41
C GLU A 548 7.99 64.03 27.62
N LEU A 549 7.33 65.18 27.69
CA LEU A 549 6.37 65.50 28.75
C LEU A 549 5.16 64.57 28.70
N VAL A 550 4.59 64.33 27.51
CA VAL A 550 3.49 63.38 27.32
C VAL A 550 3.95 61.97 27.72
N ALA A 551 5.15 61.56 27.31
CA ALA A 551 5.72 60.26 27.69
C ALA A 551 6.01 60.13 29.20
N ALA A 552 6.43 61.20 29.87
CA ALA A 552 6.66 61.24 31.30
C ALA A 552 5.34 61.14 32.09
N TYR A 553 4.31 61.88 31.69
CA TYR A 553 2.98 61.79 32.31
C TYR A 553 2.35 60.40 32.12
N MET A 554 2.51 59.80 30.93
CA MET A 554 2.11 58.41 30.69
C MET A 554 2.88 57.43 31.58
N ALA A 555 4.20 57.62 31.76
CA ALA A 555 5.03 56.77 32.61
C ALA A 555 4.65 56.85 34.11
N MET A 556 4.22 58.02 34.57
CA MET A 556 3.71 58.22 35.94
C MET A 556 2.25 57.74 36.13
N GLY A 557 1.60 57.22 35.08
CA GLY A 557 0.20 56.78 35.13
C GLY A 557 -0.83 57.93 35.13
N ASN A 558 -0.40 59.17 34.90
CA ASN A 558 -1.29 60.34 34.84
C ASN A 558 -1.73 60.63 33.39
N PHE A 559 -2.63 59.79 32.89
CA PHE A 559 -3.13 59.88 31.51
C PHE A 559 -3.97 61.14 31.24
N VAL A 560 -4.62 61.69 32.26
CA VAL A 560 -5.47 62.89 32.11
C VAL A 560 -4.61 64.12 31.83
N SER A 561 -3.50 64.30 32.56
CA SER A 561 -2.56 65.40 32.28
C SER A 561 -1.84 65.22 30.95
N ALA A 562 -1.48 63.98 30.58
CA ALA A 562 -0.91 63.68 29.26
C ALA A 562 -1.86 64.05 28.11
N ALA A 563 -3.15 63.69 28.25
CA ALA A 563 -4.18 63.98 27.25
C ALA A 563 -4.50 65.47 27.12
N LYS A 564 -4.52 66.23 28.22
CA LYS A 564 -4.70 67.69 28.18
C LYS A 564 -3.61 68.38 27.36
N ILE A 565 -2.35 67.98 27.57
CA ILE A 565 -1.21 68.55 26.84
C ILE A 565 -1.30 68.25 25.35
N ALA A 566 -1.75 67.05 24.97
CA ALA A 566 -2.00 66.69 23.57
C ALA A 566 -3.21 67.41 22.98
N PHE A 567 -4.26 67.60 23.78
CA PHE A 567 -5.47 68.35 23.41
C PHE A 567 -5.16 69.82 23.10
N ASP A 568 -4.38 70.49 23.96
CA ASP A 568 -4.01 71.90 23.81
C ASP A 568 -3.22 72.17 22.52
N ARG A 569 -2.49 71.18 22.01
CA ARG A 569 -1.74 71.27 20.74
C ARG A 569 -2.50 70.74 19.51
N ARG A 570 -3.73 70.27 19.69
CA ARG A 570 -4.56 69.64 18.63
C ARG A 570 -3.91 68.45 17.92
N ASP A 571 -3.07 67.71 18.62
CA ASP A 571 -2.39 66.53 18.09
C ASP A 571 -3.26 65.29 18.31
N ARG A 572 -4.05 64.93 17.29
CA ARG A 572 -5.03 63.84 17.35
C ARG A 572 -4.38 62.46 17.52
N ASP A 573 -3.22 62.24 16.91
CA ASP A 573 -2.56 60.93 16.92
C ASP A 573 -2.01 60.58 18.30
N THR A 574 -1.35 61.55 18.96
CA THR A 574 -0.86 61.36 20.33
C THR A 574 -1.99 61.22 21.35
N LEU A 575 -3.11 61.94 21.15
CA LEU A 575 -4.29 61.83 22.00
C LEU A 575 -4.95 60.44 21.88
N GLN A 576 -5.08 59.90 20.66
CA GLN A 576 -5.55 58.54 20.43
C GLN A 576 -4.62 57.50 21.07
N HIS A 577 -3.30 57.69 20.97
CA HIS A 577 -2.33 56.79 21.59
C HIS A 577 -2.41 56.83 23.14
N VAL A 578 -2.61 58.00 23.76
CA VAL A 578 -2.85 58.13 25.22
C VAL A 578 -4.17 57.45 25.60
N PHE A 579 -5.23 57.60 24.80
CA PHE A 579 -6.51 56.97 25.03
C PHE A 579 -6.44 55.44 25.01
N MET A 580 -5.79 54.86 24.01
CA MET A 580 -5.57 53.42 23.94
C MET A 580 -4.82 52.89 25.18
N LYS A 581 -3.77 53.59 25.63
CA LYS A 581 -3.01 53.19 26.82
C LYS A 581 -3.73 53.45 28.15
N SER A 582 -4.72 54.33 28.17
CA SER A 582 -5.50 54.66 29.38
C SER A 582 -6.58 53.63 29.73
N HIS A 583 -6.80 52.60 28.88
CA HIS A 583 -7.88 51.60 29.05
C HIS A 583 -7.86 50.88 30.41
N ALA A 584 -6.68 50.67 30.99
CA ALA A 584 -6.54 50.03 32.29
C ALA A 584 -7.10 50.86 33.47
N ASN A 585 -7.25 52.18 33.30
CA ASN A 585 -7.76 53.08 34.34
C ASN A 585 -9.10 53.68 33.90
N LYS A 586 -10.22 53.09 34.36
CA LYS A 586 -11.60 53.43 33.92
C LYS A 586 -11.93 54.93 34.04
N ASP A 587 -11.48 55.58 35.11
CA ASP A 587 -11.76 57.00 35.35
C ASP A 587 -10.94 57.92 34.44
N ALA A 588 -9.69 57.55 34.16
CA ALA A 588 -8.85 58.27 33.22
C ALA A 588 -9.34 58.05 31.78
N TYR A 589 -9.74 56.82 31.42
CA TYR A 589 -10.25 56.47 30.11
C TYR A 589 -11.49 57.28 29.73
N ALA A 590 -12.47 57.42 30.64
CA ALA A 590 -13.67 58.23 30.40
C ALA A 590 -13.35 59.71 30.16
N LYS A 591 -12.41 60.29 30.94
CA LYS A 591 -11.98 61.68 30.81
C LYS A 591 -11.18 61.93 29.52
N VAL A 592 -10.32 60.99 29.12
CA VAL A 592 -9.58 61.07 27.86
C VAL A 592 -10.50 60.85 26.66
N ALA A 593 -11.53 59.99 26.76
CA ALA A 593 -12.56 59.81 25.72
C ALA A 593 -13.32 61.11 25.44
N GLN A 594 -13.66 61.87 26.49
CA GLN A 594 -14.31 63.18 26.36
C GLN A 594 -13.41 64.16 25.61
N LEU A 595 -12.11 64.19 25.94
CA LEU A 595 -11.14 65.05 25.27
C LEU A 595 -10.99 64.71 23.77
N ILE A 596 -11.03 63.43 23.39
CA ILE A 596 -11.02 63.01 21.96
C ILE A 596 -12.28 63.45 21.24
N LYS A 597 -13.46 63.32 21.85
CA LYS A 597 -14.73 63.71 21.22
C LYS A 597 -14.86 65.22 21.03
N SER A 598 -14.18 66.01 21.87
CA SER A 598 -14.18 67.47 21.81
C SER A 598 -13.15 68.09 20.86
N LEU A 599 -12.26 67.28 20.27
CA LEU A 599 -11.17 67.70 19.38
C LEU A 599 -11.48 67.25 17.95
#